data_AF-A0A7G3ZEB3-F1
#
_entry.id   AF-A0A7G3ZEB3-F1
#
_cell.length_a   1.000
_cell.length_b   1.000
_cell.length_c   1.000
_cell.angle_alpha   90.00
_cell.angle_beta   90.00
_cell.angle_gamma   90.00
#
_symmetry.space_group_name_H-M   'P 1'
#
loop_
_entity.id
_entity.type
_entity.pdbx_description
1 polymer ?
#
loop_
_entity_poly.entity_id
_entity_poly.type
_entity_poly.pdbx_seq_one_letter_code
_entity_poly.pdbx_strand_id
1 'polypeptide(L)'
;MEADSESDHEPRARPSDDEDLLLEPVDEELRKFLTDCVCPLQHRVVYCPPLNCLVGTIGSVTLPEAYRSCPMLAIYYAKFRMRKRPFSYLHEGIQWPEPYVVWNTIAKKMQSHPYVRARSTDVIDELKLAIAGDVVVPPGKDNELLEKTPKAEIRSKYL
;
A
#
# COMPACT_ATOMS: atom_id res chain seq x y z
N MET A 1 64.75 30.72 -14.35
CA MET A 1 64.86 29.82 -15.49
C MET A 1 64.13 28.56 -15.09
N GLU A 2 63.14 28.18 -15.91
CA GLU A 2 62.44 26.88 -15.98
C GLU A 2 61.48 26.60 -14.81
N ALA A 3 60.16 26.79 -14.95
CA ALA A 3 59.16 26.24 -15.87
C ALA A 3 58.59 24.87 -15.41
N ASP A 4 57.27 24.91 -15.23
CA ASP A 4 56.26 23.87 -15.44
C ASP A 4 56.23 22.64 -14.54
N SER A 5 55.12 22.54 -13.79
CA SER A 5 54.33 21.30 -13.69
C SER A 5 52.92 21.70 -13.27
N GLU A 6 52.14 22.16 -14.25
CA GLU A 6 50.68 22.21 -14.16
C GLU A 6 50.16 20.79 -13.95
N SER A 7 49.54 20.53 -12.80
CA SER A 7 48.81 19.28 -12.57
C SER A 7 47.41 19.43 -13.13
N ASP A 8 47.12 18.70 -14.20
CA ASP A 8 45.82 18.50 -14.81
C ASP A 8 44.73 18.21 -13.76
N HIS A 9 43.92 19.21 -13.45
CA HIS A 9 42.59 18.99 -12.91
C HIS A 9 41.62 18.92 -14.08
N GLU A 10 41.43 17.71 -14.61
CA GLU A 10 40.27 17.42 -15.45
C GLU A 10 39.01 17.88 -14.71
N PRO A 11 38.18 18.77 -15.28
CA PRO A 11 36.87 19.02 -14.73
C PRO A 11 36.08 17.73 -14.90
N ARG A 12 35.86 17.00 -13.80
CA ARG A 12 34.88 15.89 -13.76
C ARG A 12 33.60 16.41 -14.39
N ALA A 13 33.26 15.84 -15.54
CA ALA A 13 31.99 16.06 -16.20
C ALA A 13 30.91 15.92 -15.11
N ARG A 14 30.23 17.04 -14.82
CA ARG A 14 28.95 16.95 -14.12
C ARG A 14 28.08 16.09 -15.02
N PRO A 15 27.46 15.00 -14.53
CA PRO A 15 26.42 14.36 -15.30
C PRO A 15 25.38 15.46 -15.57
N SER A 16 25.37 15.89 -16.82
CA SER A 16 24.48 16.89 -17.36
C SER A 16 23.13 16.22 -17.56
N ASP A 17 22.12 17.03 -17.28
CA ASP A 17 20.78 16.92 -17.82
C ASP A 17 19.98 15.73 -17.28
N ASP A 18 19.16 16.06 -16.27
CA ASP A 18 17.72 15.84 -16.37
C ASP A 18 17.36 14.64 -17.25
N GLU A 19 17.56 13.43 -16.72
CA GLU A 19 16.61 12.37 -17.02
C GLU A 19 15.30 12.82 -16.38
N ASP A 20 14.60 13.68 -17.12
CA ASP A 20 13.15 13.68 -17.18
C ASP A 20 12.77 12.22 -17.43
N LEU A 21 12.72 11.45 -16.34
CA LEU A 21 11.93 10.25 -16.21
C LEU A 21 10.51 10.73 -16.45
N LEU A 22 10.16 10.90 -17.72
CA LEU A 22 8.82 11.00 -18.23
C LEU A 22 8.18 9.68 -17.82
N LEU A 23 7.73 9.64 -16.56
CA LEU A 23 6.87 8.60 -16.04
C LEU A 23 5.74 8.52 -17.04
N GLU A 24 5.72 7.45 -17.84
CA GLU A 24 4.64 7.22 -18.76
C GLU A 24 3.34 7.36 -17.97
N PRO A 25 2.35 8.11 -18.50
CA PRO A 25 1.14 8.39 -17.76
C PRO A 25 0.54 7.05 -17.32
N VAL A 26 0.49 6.85 -16.00
CA VAL A 26 -0.06 5.63 -15.40
C VAL A 26 -1.43 5.39 -16.03
N ASP A 27 -1.58 4.24 -16.67
CA ASP A 27 -2.83 3.76 -17.27
C ASP A 27 -4.00 4.07 -16.32
N GLU A 28 -5.04 4.75 -16.83
CA GLU A 28 -6.18 5.16 -16.02
C GLU A 28 -6.85 3.96 -15.34
N GLU A 29 -6.86 2.80 -15.99
CA GLU A 29 -7.36 1.56 -15.41
C GLU A 29 -6.47 1.04 -14.28
N LEU A 30 -5.14 1.15 -14.42
CA LEU A 30 -4.19 0.80 -13.36
C LEU A 30 -4.34 1.73 -12.16
N ARG A 31 -4.48 3.05 -12.39
CA ARG A 31 -4.71 4.04 -11.32
C ARG A 31 -6.00 3.73 -10.56
N LYS A 32 -7.08 3.44 -11.29
CA LYS A 32 -8.38 3.06 -10.70
C LYS A 32 -8.25 1.76 -9.89
N PHE A 33 -7.60 0.75 -10.46
CA PHE A 33 -7.32 -0.51 -9.78
C PHE A 33 -6.57 -0.32 -8.45
N LEU A 34 -5.47 0.44 -8.47
CA LEU A 34 -4.68 0.71 -7.26
C LEU A 34 -5.48 1.49 -6.22
N THR A 35 -6.30 2.46 -6.66
CA THR A 35 -7.17 3.23 -5.76
C THR A 35 -8.22 2.32 -5.11
N ASP A 36 -8.89 1.47 -5.89
CA ASP A 36 -9.98 0.62 -5.40
C ASP A 36 -9.47 -0.52 -4.50
N CYS A 37 -8.29 -1.06 -4.79
CA CYS A 37 -7.77 -2.26 -4.14
C CYS A 37 -6.74 -1.97 -3.03
N VAL A 38 -5.89 -0.95 -3.18
CA VAL A 38 -4.67 -0.75 -2.36
C VAL A 38 -4.66 0.60 -1.63
N CYS A 39 -5.25 1.63 -2.23
CA CYS A 39 -5.25 2.99 -1.70
C CYS A 39 -6.68 3.54 -1.56
N PRO A 40 -7.53 2.94 -0.71
CA PRO A 40 -8.97 3.20 -0.73
C PRO A 40 -9.37 4.63 -0.36
N LEU A 41 -8.45 5.46 0.17
CA LEU A 41 -8.71 6.85 0.59
C LEU A 41 -7.48 7.75 0.44
N GLN A 42 -7.75 9.04 0.19
CA GLN A 42 -6.79 10.14 0.16
C GLN A 42 -6.32 10.61 1.55
N HIS A 43 -6.77 10.00 2.66
CA HIS A 43 -6.27 10.37 3.98
C HIS A 43 -4.76 10.16 4.07
N ARG A 44 -4.06 11.17 4.60
CA ARG A 44 -2.63 11.09 4.87
C ARG A 44 -2.43 10.26 6.14
N VAL A 45 -2.00 9.02 5.94
CA VAL A 45 -1.53 8.12 6.99
C VAL A 45 -0.12 7.72 6.60
N VAL A 46 0.84 8.00 7.47
CA VAL A 46 2.27 7.83 7.22
C VAL A 46 2.83 6.91 8.29
N TYR A 47 3.64 5.93 7.88
CA TYR A 47 4.39 5.11 8.81
C TYR A 47 5.66 5.84 9.25
N CYS A 48 5.93 5.84 10.56
CA CYS A 48 7.14 6.35 11.17
C CYS A 48 7.99 5.16 11.66
N PRO A 49 9.00 4.71 10.89
CA PRO A 49 9.80 3.54 11.26
C PRO A 49 10.52 3.65 12.62
N PRO A 50 11.14 4.79 12.99
CA PRO A 50 11.85 4.91 14.26
C PRO A 50 10.97 4.71 15.49
N LEU A 51 9.67 5.03 15.38
CA LEU A 51 8.71 4.94 16.47
C LEU A 51 7.74 3.76 16.33
N ASN A 52 7.88 2.96 15.26
CA ASN A 52 6.96 1.90 14.87
C ASN A 52 5.48 2.30 15.00
N CYS A 53 5.12 3.47 14.46
CA CYS A 53 3.76 4.01 14.60
C CYS A 53 3.23 4.54 13.27
N LEU A 54 1.90 4.64 13.16
CA LEU A 54 1.25 5.39 12.10
C LEU A 54 0.87 6.77 12.62
N VAL A 55 1.16 7.78 11.81
CA VAL A 55 0.80 9.17 12.04
C VAL A 55 -0.26 9.55 11.01
N GLY A 56 -1.41 10.01 11.48
CA GLY A 56 -2.47 10.54 10.61
C GLY A 56 -2.46 12.05 10.59
N THR A 57 -3.45 12.64 9.91
CA THR A 57 -3.73 14.08 10.03
C THR A 57 -4.04 14.47 11.48
N ILE A 58 -4.69 13.57 12.22
CA ILE A 58 -4.97 13.80 13.64
C ILE A 58 -4.79 12.52 14.45
N GLY A 59 -3.84 12.58 15.38
CA GLY A 59 -3.42 11.47 16.23
C GLY A 59 -2.37 10.56 15.60
N SER A 60 -1.90 9.63 16.43
CA SER A 60 -0.95 8.58 16.08
C SER A 60 -1.34 7.29 16.78
N VAL A 61 -0.91 6.17 16.22
CA VAL A 61 -1.12 4.85 16.83
C VAL A 61 0.13 4.00 16.67
N THR A 62 0.59 3.43 17.78
CA THR A 62 1.68 2.44 17.77
C THR A 62 1.23 1.16 17.09
N LEU A 63 2.08 0.62 16.22
CA LEU A 63 1.78 -0.61 15.51
C LEU A 63 2.11 -1.85 16.36
N PRO A 64 1.28 -2.91 16.26
CA PRO A 64 1.68 -4.22 16.77
C PRO A 64 2.94 -4.73 16.05
N GLU A 65 3.74 -5.55 16.73
CA GLU A 65 4.99 -6.09 16.18
C GLU A 65 4.76 -6.86 14.86
N ALA A 66 3.62 -7.54 14.73
CA ALA A 66 3.26 -8.28 13.52
C ALA A 66 3.22 -7.43 12.23
N TYR A 67 3.04 -6.12 12.35
CA TYR A 67 2.99 -5.19 11.21
C TYR A 67 4.33 -4.51 10.89
N ARG A 68 5.37 -4.74 11.70
CA ARG A 68 6.66 -4.07 11.57
C ARG A 68 7.34 -4.35 10.23
N SER A 69 7.19 -5.56 9.71
CA SER A 69 7.71 -5.98 8.39
C SER A 69 6.77 -5.67 7.22
N CYS A 70 5.52 -5.29 7.48
CA CYS A 70 4.52 -5.01 6.46
C CYS A 70 3.71 -3.73 6.75
N PRO A 71 4.37 -2.55 6.88
CA PRO A 71 3.72 -1.30 7.26
C PRO A 71 2.64 -0.85 6.27
N MET A 72 2.75 -1.24 5.00
CA MET A 72 1.74 -0.94 3.98
C MET A 72 0.38 -1.59 4.29
N LEU A 73 0.36 -2.81 4.85
CA LEU A 73 -0.88 -3.44 5.31
C LEU A 73 -1.47 -2.67 6.50
N ALA A 74 -0.62 -2.16 7.40
CA ALA A 74 -1.08 -1.36 8.52
C ALA A 74 -1.72 -0.03 8.04
N ILE A 75 -1.08 0.65 7.09
CA ILE A 75 -1.61 1.86 6.45
C ILE A 75 -2.96 1.57 5.79
N TYR A 76 -3.06 0.46 5.04
CA TYR A 76 -4.31 0.06 4.42
C TYR A 76 -5.42 -0.13 5.47
N TYR A 77 -5.14 -0.87 6.55
CA TYR A 77 -6.13 -1.13 7.61
C TYR A 77 -6.57 0.16 8.32
N ALA A 78 -5.63 1.04 8.64
CA ALA A 78 -5.91 2.35 9.21
C ALA A 78 -6.85 3.16 8.32
N LYS A 79 -6.54 3.28 7.01
CA LYS A 79 -7.41 3.95 6.04
C LYS A 79 -8.77 3.27 5.92
N PHE A 80 -8.81 1.95 5.89
CA PHE A 80 -10.05 1.18 5.86
C PHE A 80 -10.97 1.48 7.06
N ARG A 81 -10.39 1.62 8.26
CA ARG A 81 -11.13 2.02 9.48
C ARG A 81 -11.63 3.46 9.41
N MET A 82 -10.79 4.38 8.91
CA MET A 82 -11.16 5.78 8.72
C MET A 82 -12.26 5.97 7.68
N ARG A 83 -12.41 5.07 6.69
CA ARG A 83 -13.52 5.14 5.71
C ARG A 83 -14.89 5.22 6.37
N LYS A 84 -15.08 4.47 7.46
CA LYS A 84 -16.35 4.42 8.19
C LYS A 84 -16.60 5.71 8.98
N ARG A 85 -15.56 6.50 9.25
CA ARG A 85 -15.60 7.72 10.06
C ARG A 85 -14.51 8.69 9.57
N PRO A 86 -14.78 9.51 8.53
CA PRO A 86 -13.76 10.32 7.86
C PRO A 86 -13.12 11.42 8.74
N PHE A 87 -13.71 11.71 9.90
CA PHE A 87 -13.17 12.62 10.92
C PHE A 87 -12.60 11.89 12.14
N SER A 88 -12.52 10.56 12.11
CA SER A 88 -11.94 9.81 13.22
C SER A 88 -10.44 10.01 13.31
N TYR A 89 -9.98 10.21 14.54
CA TYR A 89 -8.58 10.21 14.91
C TYR A 89 -8.02 8.80 14.85
N LEU A 90 -6.74 8.68 14.47
CA LEU A 90 -5.98 7.48 14.80
C LEU A 90 -5.77 7.48 16.31
N HIS A 91 -6.42 6.54 17.00
CA HIS A 91 -6.37 6.41 18.45
C HIS A 91 -5.72 5.08 18.84
N GLU A 92 -5.17 5.00 20.05
CA GLU A 92 -4.44 3.82 20.52
C GLU A 92 -5.33 2.58 20.71
N GLY A 93 -6.64 2.75 20.96
CA GLY A 93 -7.58 1.64 21.14
C GLY A 93 -8.00 0.88 19.86
N ILE A 94 -7.25 0.96 18.76
CA ILE A 94 -7.57 0.22 17.53
C ILE A 94 -7.27 -1.26 17.76
N GLN A 95 -8.27 -2.13 17.56
CA GLN A 95 -8.05 -3.57 17.51
C GLN A 95 -7.46 -3.94 16.15
N TRP A 96 -6.24 -4.44 16.15
CA TRP A 96 -5.54 -4.83 14.94
C TRP A 96 -5.82 -6.30 14.59
N PRO A 97 -6.26 -6.60 13.36
CA PRO A 97 -6.34 -7.97 12.88
C PRO A 97 -4.93 -8.50 12.58
N GLU A 98 -4.80 -9.81 12.36
CA GLU A 98 -3.56 -10.38 11.83
C GLU A 98 -3.26 -9.82 10.43
N PRO A 99 -1.99 -9.60 10.05
CA PRO A 99 -1.61 -9.05 8.74
C PRO A 99 -2.19 -9.83 7.55
N TYR A 100 -2.25 -11.16 7.66
CA TYR A 100 -2.79 -12.00 6.59
C TYR A 100 -4.28 -11.72 6.32
N VAL A 101 -5.06 -11.27 7.31
CA VAL A 101 -6.48 -10.93 7.14
C VAL A 101 -6.63 -9.67 6.28
N VAL A 102 -5.73 -8.70 6.49
CA VAL A 102 -5.66 -7.48 5.66
C VAL A 102 -5.28 -7.85 4.23
N TRP A 103 -4.24 -8.67 4.07
CA TRP A 103 -3.80 -9.16 2.77
C TRP A 103 -4.91 -9.92 2.03
N ASN A 104 -5.56 -10.90 2.67
CA ASN A 104 -6.66 -11.67 2.08
C ASN A 104 -7.79 -10.75 1.57
N THR A 105 -8.05 -9.67 2.31
CA THR A 105 -9.05 -8.67 1.91
C THR A 105 -8.64 -7.91 0.65
N ILE A 106 -7.37 -7.51 0.54
CA ILE A 106 -6.83 -6.84 -0.65
C ILE A 106 -6.82 -7.80 -1.84
N ALA A 107 -6.25 -9.00 -1.66
CA ALA A 107 -6.15 -10.02 -2.70
C ALA A 107 -7.53 -10.39 -3.27
N LYS A 108 -8.53 -10.61 -2.40
CA LYS A 108 -9.89 -10.91 -2.84
C LYS A 108 -10.53 -9.78 -3.66
N LYS A 109 -10.29 -8.52 -3.28
CA LYS A 109 -10.73 -7.37 -4.07
C LYS A 109 -10.06 -7.35 -5.44
N MET A 110 -8.75 -7.56 -5.48
CA MET A 110 -7.98 -7.59 -6.74
C MET A 110 -8.48 -8.67 -7.68
N GLN A 111 -8.66 -9.90 -7.20
CA GLN A 111 -9.20 -11.02 -7.99
C GLN A 111 -10.58 -10.74 -8.59
N SER A 112 -11.38 -9.92 -7.91
CA SER A 112 -12.71 -9.52 -8.39
C SER A 112 -12.69 -8.32 -9.35
N HIS A 113 -11.57 -7.59 -9.46
CA HIS A 113 -11.48 -6.34 -10.20
C HIS A 113 -11.30 -6.60 -11.72
N PRO A 114 -12.00 -5.86 -12.60
CA PRO A 114 -11.92 -6.06 -14.06
C PRO A 114 -10.50 -5.99 -14.62
N TYR A 115 -9.68 -5.06 -14.11
CA TYR A 115 -8.26 -4.90 -14.50
C TYR A 115 -7.46 -6.20 -14.39
N VAL A 116 -7.60 -6.91 -13.27
CA VAL A 116 -6.87 -8.17 -13.03
C VAL A 116 -7.48 -9.31 -13.82
N ARG A 117 -8.80 -9.34 -14.03
CA ARG A 117 -9.43 -10.37 -14.89
C ARG A 117 -8.96 -10.29 -16.34
N ALA A 118 -8.56 -9.10 -16.79
CA ALA A 118 -8.04 -8.85 -18.13
C ALA A 118 -6.52 -9.07 -18.26
N ARG A 119 -5.80 -9.25 -17.14
CA ARG A 119 -4.34 -9.45 -17.10
C ARG A 119 -3.96 -10.75 -16.39
N SER A 120 -2.70 -11.17 -16.47
CA SER A 120 -2.23 -12.39 -15.82
C SER A 120 -2.32 -12.31 -14.29
N THR A 121 -2.33 -13.47 -13.63
CA THR A 121 -2.33 -13.62 -12.16
C THR A 121 -1.09 -13.03 -11.49
N ASP A 122 -0.02 -12.81 -12.23
CA ASP A 122 1.30 -12.41 -11.74
C ASP A 122 1.26 -11.07 -10.97
N VAL A 123 0.34 -10.17 -11.36
CA VAL A 123 0.15 -8.86 -10.71
C VAL A 123 -0.19 -8.99 -9.22
N ILE A 124 -0.92 -10.05 -8.81
CA ILE A 124 -1.27 -10.27 -7.41
C ILE A 124 -0.03 -10.69 -6.61
N ASP A 125 0.77 -11.59 -7.18
CA ASP A 125 1.97 -12.13 -6.52
C ASP A 125 3.06 -11.05 -6.42
N GLU A 126 3.25 -10.26 -7.47
CA GLU A 126 4.15 -9.10 -7.46
C GLU A 126 3.73 -8.08 -6.39
N LEU A 127 2.43 -7.76 -6.31
CA LEU A 127 1.96 -6.83 -5.29
C LEU A 127 2.13 -7.42 -3.88
N LYS A 128 1.88 -8.72 -3.70
CA LYS A 128 2.09 -9.40 -2.41
C LYS A 128 3.51 -9.19 -1.94
N LEU A 129 4.48 -9.44 -2.82
CA LEU A 129 5.90 -9.25 -2.51
C LEU A 129 6.18 -7.80 -2.09
N ALA A 130 5.59 -6.82 -2.79
CA ALA A 130 5.83 -5.41 -2.55
C ALA A 130 5.22 -4.87 -1.24
N ILE A 131 4.00 -5.30 -0.86
CA ILE A 131 3.26 -4.67 0.26
C ILE A 131 3.03 -5.58 1.46
N ALA A 132 3.07 -6.89 1.27
CA ALA A 132 2.83 -7.89 2.30
C ALA A 132 4.10 -8.68 2.66
N GLY A 133 5.13 -8.68 1.81
CA GLY A 133 6.39 -9.38 2.05
C GLY A 133 6.17 -10.85 2.42
N ASP A 134 6.76 -11.27 3.54
CA ASP A 134 6.73 -12.65 4.03
C ASP A 134 5.45 -13.03 4.79
N VAL A 135 4.36 -12.26 4.67
CA VAL A 135 3.10 -12.62 5.33
C VAL A 135 2.60 -13.97 4.82
N VAL A 136 2.58 -14.94 5.75
CA VAL A 136 2.07 -16.30 5.52
C VAL A 136 0.61 -16.36 5.95
N VAL A 137 -0.25 -16.87 5.06
CA VAL A 137 -1.64 -17.19 5.39
C VAL A 137 -1.65 -18.59 6.01
N PRO A 138 -2.13 -18.77 7.26
CA PRO A 138 -2.21 -20.10 7.85
C PRO A 138 -3.19 -21.00 7.09
N PRO A 139 -2.97 -22.33 7.06
CA PRO A 139 -3.87 -23.26 6.38
C PRO A 139 -5.33 -23.11 6.84
N GLY A 140 -6.26 -22.94 5.89
CA GLY A 140 -7.69 -22.81 6.17
C GLY A 140 -8.14 -21.41 6.60
N LYS A 141 -7.25 -20.42 6.61
CA LYS A 141 -7.54 -19.02 6.97
C LYS A 141 -7.69 -18.09 5.76
N ASP A 142 -7.64 -18.62 4.54
CA ASP A 142 -7.68 -17.86 3.28
C ASP A 142 -8.95 -17.01 3.08
N ASN A 143 -10.02 -17.38 3.80
CA ASN A 143 -11.32 -16.70 3.74
C ASN A 143 -11.58 -15.74 4.91
N GLU A 144 -10.60 -15.52 5.80
CA GLU A 144 -10.71 -14.50 6.84
C GLU A 144 -10.46 -13.11 6.24
N LEU A 145 -11.45 -12.22 6.37
CA LEU A 145 -11.48 -10.90 5.75
C LEU A 145 -11.87 -9.84 6.78
N LEU A 146 -11.45 -8.59 6.55
CA LEU A 146 -11.76 -7.44 7.40
C LEU A 146 -13.28 -7.14 7.49
N GLU A 147 -14.00 -7.43 6.41
CA GLU A 147 -15.45 -7.44 6.36
C GLU A 147 -15.90 -8.81 5.90
N LYS A 148 -16.81 -9.45 6.65
CA LYS A 148 -17.67 -10.47 6.06
C LYS A 148 -18.46 -9.73 4.99
N THR A 149 -18.09 -9.87 3.72
CA THR A 149 -18.84 -9.33 2.57
C THR A 149 -20.33 -9.51 2.87
N PRO A 150 -21.16 -8.45 2.84
CA PRO A 150 -22.60 -8.67 2.88
C PRO A 150 -22.90 -9.58 1.70
N LYS A 151 -23.41 -10.79 2.00
CA LYS A 151 -23.96 -11.64 0.96
C LYS A 151 -24.96 -10.79 0.19
N ALA A 152 -24.88 -10.88 -1.13
CA ALA A 152 -25.91 -10.39 -2.03
C ALA A 152 -27.26 -11.02 -1.63
N GLU A 153 -28.01 -10.38 -0.74
CA GLU A 153 -29.34 -10.78 -0.29
C GLU A 153 -30.23 -9.54 -0.11
N ILE A 154 -30.24 -8.63 -1.09
CA ILE A 154 -31.37 -7.70 -1.28
C ILE A 154 -31.63 -7.52 -2.78
N ARG A 155 -32.06 -8.60 -3.45
CA ARG A 155 -32.85 -8.53 -4.68
C ARG A 155 -33.89 -9.65 -4.69
N SER A 156 -34.84 -9.58 -3.76
CA SER A 156 -36.14 -10.25 -3.88
C SER A 156 -37.09 -9.80 -2.76
N LYS A 157 -37.48 -8.52 -2.78
CA LYS A 157 -38.68 -8.06 -2.04
C LYS A 157 -39.56 -7.07 -2.82
N TYR A 158 -39.30 -6.91 -4.12
CA TYR A 158 -40.12 -6.07 -5.01
C TYR A 158 -40.26 -6.69 -6.40
N LEU A 159 -40.57 -8.00 -6.44
CA LEU A 159 -41.20 -8.65 -7.57
C LEU A 159 -42.39 -9.45 -7.04
#